data_AF-A0A2V5SJ58-F1
#
_entry.id   AF-A0A2V5SJ58-F1
#
_cell.length_a   1.000
_cell.length_b   1.000
_cell.length_c   1.000
_cell.angle_alpha   90.00
_cell.angle_beta   90.00
_cell.angle_gamma   90.00
#
_symmetry.space_group_name_H-M   'P 1'
#
loop_
_entity.id
_entity.type
_entity.pdbx_description
1 polymer ?
#
loop_
_entity_poly.entity_id
_entity_poly.type
_entity_poly.pdbx_seq_one_letter_code
_entity_poly.pdbx_strand_id
1 'polypeptide(L)' 'PGVHIAFGHPYAEHTGANWKSKTHIDCVGRDFDIWFDGEQVMESGRFLI' A
#
# COMPACT_ATOMS: atom_id res chain seq x y z
N PRO A 1 11.27 7.18 -2.55
CA PRO A 1 9.81 7.00 -2.38
C PRO A 1 9.50 5.52 -2.15
N GLY A 2 8.31 5.16 -1.70
CA GLY A 2 8.00 3.76 -1.40
C GLY A 2 6.51 3.52 -1.25
N VAL A 3 6.11 2.25 -1.17
CA VAL A 3 4.73 1.86 -0.96
C VAL A 3 4.54 1.39 0.47
N HIS A 4 3.44 1.81 1.08
CA HIS A 4 3.04 1.33 2.39
C HIS A 4 1.89 0.34 2.22
N ILE A 5 2.06 -0.88 2.73
CA ILE A 5 1.04 -1.93 2.74
C ILE A 5 0.83 -2.36 4.19
N ALA A 6 -0.42 -2.40 4.62
CA ALA A 6 -0.78 -2.79 5.98
C ALA A 6 -1.50 -4.14 6.00
N PHE A 7 -1.17 -4.98 7.00
CA PHE A 7 -1.88 -6.21 7.31
C PHE A 7 -2.70 -6.05 8.61
N GLY A 8 -3.86 -6.70 8.67
CA GLY A 8 -4.71 -6.68 9.86
C GLY A 8 -5.76 -5.57 9.80
N HIS A 9 -5.87 -4.72 10.82
CA HIS A 9 -7.03 -3.85 11.00
C HIS A 9 -7.28 -2.98 9.76
N PRO A 10 -8.44 -3.10 9.08
CA PRO A 10 -8.60 -2.53 7.74
C PRO A 10 -9.06 -1.08 7.74
N TYR A 11 -9.16 -0.41 8.90
CA TYR A 11 -9.89 0.85 9.07
C TYR A 11 -11.29 0.75 8.46
N ALA A 12 -12.13 -0.11 9.05
CA ALA A 12 -13.47 -0.41 8.53
C ALA A 12 -14.35 0.84 8.36
N GLU A 13 -14.11 1.89 9.16
CA GLU A 13 -14.68 3.23 9.06
C GLU A 13 -14.40 3.96 7.74
N HIS A 14 -13.35 3.54 7.01
CA HIS A 14 -12.91 4.12 5.75
C HIS A 14 -13.00 3.14 4.58
N THR A 15 -12.90 1.84 4.84
CA THR A 15 -12.88 0.80 3.79
C THR A 15 -14.19 0.03 3.64
N GLY A 16 -15.11 0.13 4.62
CA GLY A 16 -16.36 -0.65 4.62
C GLY A 16 -16.17 -2.15 4.92
N ALA A 17 -14.97 -2.55 5.35
CA ALA A 17 -14.70 -3.93 5.75
C ALA A 17 -15.60 -4.38 6.92
N ASN A 18 -16.16 -5.59 6.84
CA ASN A 18 -17.08 -6.14 7.84
C ASN A 18 -16.39 -7.02 8.91
N TRP A 19 -15.06 -7.04 8.94
CA TRP A 19 -14.25 -7.86 9.83
C TRP A 19 -13.31 -6.99 10.66
N LYS A 20 -12.79 -7.56 11.75
CA LYS A 20 -11.91 -6.87 12.70
C LYS A 20 -10.64 -7.68 12.94
N SER A 21 -9.53 -6.97 13.06
CA SER A 21 -8.25 -7.50 13.56
C SER A 21 -7.78 -6.63 14.72
N LYS A 22 -7.13 -7.24 15.72
CA LYS A 22 -6.54 -6.51 16.85
C LYS A 22 -5.20 -5.85 16.50
N THR A 23 -4.54 -6.34 15.45
CA THR A 23 -3.23 -5.86 15.01
C THR A 23 -3.37 -5.11 13.70
N HIS A 24 -2.54 -4.09 13.52
CA HIS A 24 -2.31 -3.36 12.28
C HIS A 24 -0.80 -3.31 12.09
N ILE A 25 -0.29 -3.91 11.02
CA ILE A 25 1.15 -4.07 10.79
C ILE A 25 1.51 -3.40 9.47
N ASP A 26 2.33 -2.38 9.60
CA ASP A 26 2.76 -1.49 8.54
C ASP A 26 4.07 -1.98 7.91
N CYS A 27 4.03 -2.26 6.60
CA CYS A 27 5.19 -2.70 5.82
C CYS A 27 5.55 -1.66 4.76
N VAL A 28 6.80 -1.17 4.81
CA VAL A 28 7.30 -0.18 3.84
C VAL A 28 8.17 -0.86 2.80
N GLY A 29 7.67 -0.94 1.58
CA GLY A 29 8.42 -1.37 0.40
C GLY A 29 9.37 -0.27 -0.08
N ARG A 30 10.61 -0.65 -0.38
CA ARG A 30 11.67 0.23 -0.90
C ARG A 30 12.11 -0.28 -2.26
N ASP A 31 12.53 0.63 -3.13
CA ASP A 31 13.08 0.32 -4.46
C ASP A 31 12.14 -0.54 -5.33
N PHE A 32 10.83 -0.34 -5.15
CA PHE A 32 9.80 -1.02 -5.95
C PHE A 32 9.54 -0.28 -7.26
N ASP A 33 9.12 -1.06 -8.23
CA ASP A 33 8.41 -0.57 -9.40
C ASP A 33 6.90 -0.65 -9.11
N ILE A 34 6.15 0.40 -9.46
CA ILE A 34 4.72 0.51 -9.16
C ILE A 34 3.97 0.85 -10.44
N TRP A 35 2.87 0.10 -10.67
CA TRP A 35 1.95 0.32 -11.77
C TRP A 35 0.52 0.55 -11.26
N PHE A 36 -0.21 1.44 -11.92
CA PHE A 36 -1.66 1.58 -11.78
C PHE A 36 -2.30 1.33 -13.14
N ASP A 37 -3.25 0.41 -13.22
CA ASP A 37 -4.01 0.12 -14.45
C ASP A 37 -3.15 -0.12 -15.70
N GLY A 38 -1.95 -0.67 -15.51
CA GLY A 38 -0.97 -0.95 -16.58
C GLY A 38 0.01 0.20 -16.88
N GLU A 39 -0.17 1.38 -16.29
CA GLU A 39 0.75 2.52 -16.41
C GLU A 39 1.78 2.49 -15.27
N GLN A 40 3.07 2.55 -15.61
CA GLN A 40 4.14 2.61 -14.62
C GLN A 40 4.27 4.02 -14.05
N VAL A 41 4.18 4.15 -12.73
CA VAL A 41 4.26 5.44 -12.02
C VAL A 41 5.51 5.57 -11.14
N MET A 42 6.15 4.44 -10.81
CA MET A 42 7.39 4.40 -10.06
C MET A 42 8.33 3.34 -10.66
N GLU A 43 9.60 3.66 -10.75
CA GLU A 43 10.68 2.73 -11.10
C GLU A 43 11.81 2.86 -10.08
N SER A 44 12.27 1.73 -9.52
CA SER A 44 13.37 1.67 -8.54
C SER A 44 13.22 2.69 -7.40
N GLY A 45 12.00 2.80 -6.85
CA GLY A 45 11.72 3.70 -5.73
C GLY A 45 11.70 5.20 -6.08
N ARG A 46 11.65 5.55 -7.37
CA ARG A 46 11.58 6.94 -7.87
C ARG A 46 10.33 7.12 -8.72
N PHE A 47 9.61 8.23 -8.48
CA PHE A 47 8.46 8.58 -9.31
C PHE A 47 8.92 8.90 -10.74
N LEU A 48 8.11 8.51 -11.73
CA LEU A 48 8.37 8.78 -13.14
C LEU A 48 7.76 10.10 -13.65
N ILE A 49 7.04 10.82 -12.79
CA ILE A 49 6.31 12.06 -13.07
C ILE A 49 6.81 13.18 -12.16
#